data_AF-A0A9W6KTV5-F1
#
_entry.id   AF-A0A9W6KTV5-F1
#
_cell.length_a   1.000
_cell.length_b   1.000
_cell.length_c   1.000
_cell.angle_alpha   90.00
_cell.angle_beta   90.00
_cell.angle_gamma   90.00
#
_symmetry.space_group_name_H-M   'P 1'
#
loop_
_entity.id
_entity.type
_entity.pdbx_description
1 polymer ?
#
loop_
_entity_poly.entity_id
_entity_poly.type
_entity_poly.pdbx_seq_one_letter_code
_entity_poly.pdbx_strand_id
1 'polypeptide(L)'
;MTARETLHVFLIGEAYDDVRPVFAVDGRDYPDEQSVRADVEAGWRALHDLRLIGEVESSAVLPETPRPRLPSWPEWRARHIERGEPIGVRPRPDGSPAPAGQEELLRWLEQAKPWLDAQLAAAAAAVPGARVVRTREPAVHRIGPGSVVPAEERFRLDAGYLAVPPAGAGPDAVLLPVADWLRANGWAVAAPEESPSYVTFSATFSQYTMSVAWNRRDRALSLSGSSPEVDATTFDPQGGSGDAAHV
;
A
#
# COMPACT_ATOMS: atom_id res chain seq x y z
N MET A 1 5.69 -4.64 36.43
CA MET A 1 5.94 -5.63 35.36
C MET A 1 7.43 -5.84 35.33
N THR A 2 7.88 -7.07 35.58
CA THR A 2 9.31 -7.40 35.57
C THR A 2 9.79 -7.61 34.14
N ALA A 3 11.09 -7.47 33.87
CA ALA A 3 11.62 -7.73 32.53
C ALA A 3 11.36 -9.17 32.06
N ARG A 4 11.20 -10.13 33.00
CA ARG A 4 10.86 -11.52 32.70
C ARG A 4 9.40 -11.75 32.30
N GLU A 5 8.52 -10.81 32.64
CA GLU A 5 7.09 -10.82 32.28
C GLU A 5 6.81 -9.99 31.02
N THR A 6 7.84 -9.69 30.22
CA THR A 6 7.72 -8.85 29.03
C THR A 6 8.22 -9.60 27.80
N LEU A 7 7.50 -9.45 26.70
CA LEU A 7 7.90 -9.89 25.37
C LEU A 7 8.23 -8.64 24.56
N HIS A 8 9.47 -8.54 24.10
CA HIS A 8 9.91 -7.51 23.18
C HIS A 8 10.03 -8.10 21.78
N VAL A 9 9.24 -7.60 20.84
CA VAL A 9 9.33 -7.97 19.43
C VAL A 9 10.03 -6.84 18.70
N PHE A 10 11.14 -7.16 18.04
CA PHE A 10 11.87 -6.21 17.21
C PHE A 10 11.39 -6.34 15.78
N LEU A 11 10.87 -5.24 15.26
CA LEU A 11 10.43 -5.11 13.88
C LEU A 11 11.50 -4.35 13.11
N ILE A 12 11.92 -4.87 11.96
CA ILE A 12 12.94 -4.24 11.10
C ILE A 12 12.43 -4.27 9.67
N GLY A 13 12.69 -3.21 8.91
CA GLY A 13 12.19 -3.06 7.54
C GLY A 13 13.06 -2.18 6.65
N GLU A 14 12.65 -2.11 5.38
CA GLU A 14 13.24 -1.21 4.38
C GLU A 14 12.69 0.23 4.47
N ALA A 15 11.59 0.45 5.21
CA ALA A 15 11.09 1.78 5.61
C ALA A 15 10.22 1.69 6.87
N TYR A 16 9.86 2.85 7.44
CA TYR A 16 9.15 2.95 8.73
C TYR A 16 7.79 2.23 8.75
N ASP A 17 7.10 2.18 7.62
CA ASP A 17 5.78 1.55 7.43
C ASP A 17 5.87 0.22 6.65
N ASP A 18 7.07 -0.34 6.48
CA ASP A 18 7.29 -1.73 6.02
C ASP A 18 8.21 -2.49 6.98
N VAL A 19 8.09 -2.21 8.28
CA VAL A 19 8.77 -2.97 9.33
C VAL A 19 8.05 -4.30 9.57
N ARG A 20 8.82 -5.38 9.79
CA ARG A 20 8.28 -6.72 10.05
C ARG A 20 8.96 -7.35 11.25
N PRO A 21 8.26 -8.18 12.04
CA PRO A 21 8.88 -8.90 13.15
C PRO A 21 10.04 -9.78 12.66
N VAL A 22 11.24 -9.57 13.20
CA VAL A 22 12.45 -10.30 12.77
C VAL A 22 13.09 -11.13 13.89
N PHE A 23 13.01 -10.66 15.14
CA PHE A 23 13.44 -11.41 16.31
C PHE A 23 12.63 -10.97 17.53
N ALA A 24 12.67 -11.79 18.59
CA ALA A 24 12.02 -11.49 19.84
C ALA A 24 12.94 -11.76 21.04
N VAL A 25 12.75 -10.98 22.09
CA VAL A 25 13.31 -11.23 23.42
C VAL A 25 12.14 -11.52 24.36
N ASP A 26 11.87 -12.81 24.58
CA ASP A 26 10.86 -13.28 25.53
C ASP A 26 11.51 -13.50 26.90
N GLY A 27 11.11 -12.71 27.90
CA GLY A 27 11.69 -12.76 29.23
C GLY A 27 11.63 -14.12 29.94
N ARG A 28 10.77 -15.05 29.47
CA ARG A 28 10.68 -16.43 29.95
C ARG A 28 11.86 -17.31 29.54
N ASP A 29 12.59 -16.94 28.48
CA ASP A 29 13.73 -17.72 27.94
C ASP A 29 15.05 -17.43 28.64
N TYR A 30 15.07 -16.45 29.55
CA TYR A 30 16.28 -15.99 30.22
C TYR A 30 16.33 -16.46 31.68
N PRO A 31 17.53 -16.73 32.21
CA PRO A 31 17.72 -17.16 33.60
C PRO A 31 17.38 -16.06 34.61
N ASP A 32 17.55 -14.80 34.25
CA ASP A 32 17.38 -13.63 35.12
C ASP A 32 17.01 -12.35 34.32
N GLU A 33 16.54 -11.31 35.02
CA GLU A 33 16.16 -10.03 34.41
C GLU A 33 17.34 -9.28 33.77
N GLN A 34 18.55 -9.45 34.31
CA GLN A 34 19.72 -8.73 33.80
C GLN A 34 20.08 -9.20 32.41
N SER A 35 19.95 -10.50 32.15
CA SER A 35 20.18 -11.11 30.84
C SER A 35 19.13 -10.65 29.81
N VAL A 36 17.86 -10.53 30.20
CA VAL A 36 16.81 -9.96 29.33
C VAL A 36 17.18 -8.52 28.94
N ARG A 37 17.49 -7.68 29.92
CA ARG A 37 17.85 -6.27 29.68
C ARG A 37 19.08 -6.15 28.80
N ALA A 38 20.08 -7.00 29.00
CA ALA A 38 21.29 -7.00 28.17
C ALA A 38 20.98 -7.27 26.70
N ASP A 39 20.13 -8.25 26.39
CA ASP A 39 19.77 -8.56 25.00
C ASP A 39 18.83 -7.53 24.38
N VAL A 40 17.89 -6.97 25.16
CA VAL A 40 17.05 -5.85 24.70
C VAL A 40 17.92 -4.62 24.40
N GLU A 41 18.83 -4.25 25.30
CA GLU A 41 19.76 -3.14 25.08
C GLU A 41 20.70 -3.40 23.90
N ALA A 42 21.19 -4.63 23.73
CA ALA A 42 22.03 -5.00 22.60
C ALA A 42 21.27 -4.90 21.27
N GLY A 43 20.01 -5.36 21.23
CA GLY A 43 19.12 -5.19 20.08
C GLY A 43 18.89 -3.71 19.75
N TRP A 44 18.58 -2.89 20.75
CA TRP A 44 18.42 -1.43 20.59
C TRP A 44 19.70 -0.75 20.09
N ARG A 45 20.84 -1.07 20.68
CA ARG A 45 22.14 -0.55 20.22
C ARG A 45 22.42 -0.98 18.79
N ALA A 46 22.12 -2.21 18.41
CA ALA A 46 22.28 -2.63 17.03
C ALA A 46 21.37 -1.87 16.07
N LEU A 47 20.10 -1.62 16.41
CA LEU A 47 19.24 -0.76 15.60
C LEU A 47 19.86 0.63 15.41
N HIS A 48 20.38 1.22 16.48
CA HIS A 48 20.98 2.55 16.47
C HIS A 48 22.32 2.59 15.71
N ASP A 49 23.27 1.74 16.07
CA ASP A 49 24.65 1.75 15.58
C ASP A 49 24.74 1.32 14.12
N LEU A 50 23.90 0.35 13.72
CA LEU A 50 23.77 -0.07 12.33
C LEU A 50 22.76 0.79 11.55
N ARG A 51 22.14 1.75 12.23
CA ARG A 51 21.15 2.67 11.68
C ARG A 51 20.01 1.95 10.99
N LEU A 52 19.57 0.83 11.53
CA LEU A 52 18.45 0.07 10.99
C LEU A 52 17.14 0.81 11.21
N ILE A 53 16.25 0.74 10.23
CA ILE A 53 14.87 1.17 10.44
C ILE A 53 14.13 0.04 11.15
N GLY A 54 13.69 0.35 12.36
CA GLY A 54 12.97 -0.63 13.16
C GLY A 54 12.25 -0.01 14.33
N GLU A 55 11.34 -0.80 14.86
CA GLU A 55 10.52 -0.50 16.01
C GLU A 55 10.61 -1.65 17.01
N VAL A 56 10.29 -1.37 18.26
CA VAL A 56 10.23 -2.39 19.30
C VAL A 56 8.85 -2.33 19.94
N GLU A 57 8.07 -3.39 19.71
CA GLU A 57 6.81 -3.59 20.40
C GLU A 57 7.08 -4.34 21.70
N SER A 58 6.56 -3.82 22.80
CA SER A 58 6.69 -4.45 24.12
C SER A 58 5.31 -4.80 24.66
N SER A 59 5.10 -6.05 25.01
CA SER A 59 3.82 -6.53 25.56
C SER A 59 4.04 -7.35 26.83
N ALA A 60 3.03 -7.33 27.71
CA ALA A 60 3.02 -8.17 28.90
C ALA A 60 2.84 -9.64 28.51
N VAL A 61 3.61 -10.52 29.12
CA VAL A 61 3.49 -11.97 28.96
C VAL A 61 2.54 -12.52 30.00
N LEU A 62 1.34 -12.92 29.55
CA LEU A 62 0.37 -13.65 30.36
C LEU A 62 0.64 -15.17 30.29
N PRO A 63 0.18 -15.99 31.26
CA PRO A 63 0.37 -17.44 31.25
C PRO A 63 -0.05 -18.14 29.94
N GLU A 64 -1.09 -17.63 29.30
CA GLU A 64 -1.66 -18.10 28.04
C GLU A 64 -0.99 -17.52 26.79
N THR A 65 -0.07 -16.56 26.95
CA THR A 65 0.58 -15.89 25.81
C THR A 65 1.47 -16.89 25.06
N PRO A 66 1.17 -17.19 23.79
CA PRO A 66 1.95 -18.14 23.02
C PRO A 66 3.39 -17.62 22.85
N ARG A 67 4.35 -18.54 22.80
CA ARG A 67 5.74 -18.17 22.50
C ARG A 67 5.86 -17.73 21.03
N PRO A 68 6.58 -16.64 20.74
CA PRO A 68 6.78 -16.18 19.37
C PRO A 68 7.54 -17.23 18.55
N ARG A 69 7.18 -17.39 17.28
CA ARG A 69 7.96 -18.21 16.31
C ARG A 69 9.02 -17.37 15.61
N LEU A 70 9.77 -16.60 16.40
CA LEU A 70 10.84 -15.72 15.93
C LEU A 70 12.15 -16.17 16.58
N PRO A 71 13.30 -15.98 15.91
CA PRO A 71 14.60 -16.22 16.53
C PRO A 71 14.82 -15.29 17.74
N SER A 72 15.68 -15.71 18.65
CA SER A 72 16.23 -14.83 19.69
C SER A 72 17.21 -13.80 19.11
N TRP A 73 17.55 -12.77 19.88
CA TRP A 73 18.55 -11.77 19.48
C TRP A 73 19.90 -12.41 19.06
N PRO A 74 20.53 -13.31 19.85
CA PRO A 74 21.80 -13.93 19.47
C PRO A 74 21.71 -14.72 18.16
N GLU A 75 20.62 -15.45 17.95
CA GLU A 75 20.40 -16.24 16.73
C GLU A 75 20.19 -15.36 15.51
N TRP A 76 19.40 -14.29 15.64
CA TRP A 76 19.17 -13.36 14.55
C TRP A 76 20.46 -12.62 14.17
N ARG A 77 21.19 -12.10 15.17
CA ARG A 77 22.48 -11.41 14.99
C ARG A 77 23.49 -12.28 14.27
N ALA A 78 23.62 -13.55 14.67
CA ALA A 78 24.57 -14.48 14.06
C ALA A 78 24.29 -14.76 12.58
N ARG A 79 23.02 -14.61 12.14
CA ARG A 79 22.60 -14.86 10.75
C ARG A 79 22.61 -13.61 9.88
N HIS A 80 22.34 -12.44 10.45
CA HIS A 80 22.02 -11.22 9.67
C HIS A 80 23.00 -10.06 9.90
N ILE A 81 23.95 -10.18 10.84
CA ILE A 81 25.00 -9.19 11.05
C ILE A 81 26.35 -9.87 10.83
N GLU A 82 26.92 -9.72 9.64
CA GLU A 82 28.28 -10.20 9.33
C GLU A 82 29.25 -9.02 9.37
N ARG A 83 30.33 -9.12 10.17
CA ARG A 83 31.36 -8.07 10.31
C ARG A 83 30.83 -6.67 10.69
N GLY A 84 29.65 -6.60 11.31
CA GLY A 84 29.01 -5.33 11.67
C GLY A 84 28.20 -4.69 10.55
N GLU A 85 27.93 -5.41 9.47
CA GLU A 85 27.04 -4.96 8.39
C GLU A 85 25.76 -5.80 8.37
N PRO A 86 24.58 -5.16 8.31
CA PRO A 86 23.31 -5.87 8.18
C PRO A 86 23.15 -6.45 6.77
N ILE A 87 22.80 -7.73 6.68
CA ILE A 87 22.54 -8.42 5.42
C ILE A 87 21.05 -8.25 5.07
N GLY A 88 20.75 -7.67 3.91
CA GLY A 88 19.39 -7.58 3.38
C GLY A 88 18.50 -6.50 4.03
N VAL A 89 19.07 -5.60 4.84
CA VAL A 89 18.36 -4.43 5.36
C VAL A 89 19.16 -3.18 5.01
N ARG A 90 18.52 -2.20 4.39
CA ARG A 90 19.18 -0.92 4.07
C ARG A 90 19.35 -0.08 5.34
N PRO A 91 20.55 0.44 5.64
CA PRO A 91 20.70 1.40 6.70
C PRO A 91 19.90 2.68 6.37
N ARG A 92 19.36 3.31 7.40
CA ARG A 92 18.74 4.63 7.34
C ARG A 92 19.77 5.60 6.74
N PRO A 93 19.46 6.31 5.65
CA PRO A 93 20.34 7.34 5.12
C PRO A 93 20.30 8.56 6.04
N ASP A 94 21.46 9.19 6.29
CA ASP A 94 21.50 10.45 7.05
C ASP A 94 20.88 11.55 6.21
N GLY A 95 19.86 12.21 6.75
CA GLY A 95 19.39 13.49 6.25
C GLY A 95 18.98 13.49 4.77
N SER A 96 18.43 12.38 4.25
CA SER A 96 17.86 12.40 2.89
C SER A 96 16.73 13.43 2.84
N PRO A 97 16.91 14.56 2.14
CA PRO A 97 15.84 15.51 1.99
C PRO A 97 14.73 14.86 1.16
N ALA A 98 13.48 15.25 1.45
CA ALA A 98 12.39 15.00 0.51
C ALA A 98 12.80 15.53 -0.89
N PRO A 99 12.57 14.78 -1.97
CA PRO A 99 12.73 15.27 -3.33
C PRO A 99 12.03 16.60 -3.52
N ALA A 100 12.68 17.48 -4.29
CA ALA A 100 12.02 18.68 -4.80
C ALA A 100 10.78 18.24 -5.60
N GLY A 101 9.58 18.64 -5.16
CA GLY A 101 8.32 18.24 -5.78
C GLY A 101 7.48 17.23 -4.98
N GLN A 102 7.98 16.64 -3.89
CA GLN A 102 7.21 15.67 -3.10
C GLN A 102 5.94 16.28 -2.49
N GLU A 103 6.02 17.50 -1.96
CA GLU A 103 4.84 18.20 -1.42
C GLU A 103 3.85 18.56 -2.52
N GLU A 104 4.34 19.03 -3.68
CA GLU A 104 3.51 19.32 -4.85
C GLU A 104 2.79 18.07 -5.35
N LEU A 105 3.48 16.93 -5.41
CA LEU A 105 2.94 15.63 -5.82
C LEU A 105 1.83 15.18 -4.88
N LEU A 106 2.08 15.19 -3.57
CA LEU A 106 1.08 14.78 -2.58
C LEU A 106 -0.13 15.71 -2.60
N ARG A 107 0.10 17.03 -2.77
CA ARG A 107 -0.96 18.02 -2.93
C ARG A 107 -1.78 17.79 -4.20
N TRP A 108 -1.13 17.47 -5.32
CA TRP A 108 -1.80 17.13 -6.58
C TRP A 108 -2.66 15.87 -6.45
N LEU A 109 -2.12 14.81 -5.83
CA LEU A 109 -2.87 13.57 -5.57
C LEU A 109 -4.07 13.82 -4.65
N GLU A 110 -3.91 14.65 -3.62
CA GLU A 110 -5.00 15.03 -2.73
C GLU A 110 -6.10 15.81 -3.46
N GLN A 111 -5.72 16.72 -4.36
CA GLN A 111 -6.66 17.46 -5.21
C GLN A 111 -7.35 16.56 -6.24
N ALA A 112 -6.70 15.49 -6.68
CA ALA A 112 -7.26 14.53 -7.64
C ALA A 112 -8.30 13.57 -7.02
N LYS A 113 -8.26 13.34 -5.70
CA LYS A 113 -9.22 12.46 -4.97
C LYS A 113 -10.69 12.73 -5.31
N PRO A 114 -11.23 13.94 -5.12
CA PRO A 114 -12.66 14.20 -5.37
C PRO A 114 -13.02 14.01 -6.84
N TRP A 115 -12.10 14.31 -7.77
CA TRP A 115 -12.34 14.10 -9.19
C TRP A 115 -12.44 12.62 -9.53
N LEU A 116 -11.47 11.79 -9.10
CA LEU A 116 -11.48 10.35 -9.37
C LEU A 116 -12.70 9.66 -8.73
N ASP A 117 -13.03 10.03 -7.48
CA ASP A 117 -14.21 9.54 -6.77
C ASP A 117 -15.49 9.86 -7.54
N ALA A 118 -15.65 11.10 -8.02
CA ALA A 118 -16.80 11.51 -8.81
C ALA A 118 -16.90 10.75 -10.14
N GLN A 119 -15.77 10.51 -10.83
CA GLN A 119 -15.74 9.73 -12.07
C GLN A 119 -16.20 8.29 -11.83
N LEU A 120 -15.69 7.63 -10.78
CA LEU A 120 -16.08 6.26 -10.43
C LEU A 120 -17.54 6.16 -9.98
N ALA A 121 -17.99 7.10 -9.14
CA ALA A 121 -19.38 7.15 -8.68
C ALA A 121 -20.35 7.31 -9.85
N ALA A 122 -20.03 8.22 -10.80
CA ALA A 122 -20.86 8.46 -11.97
C ALA A 122 -20.86 7.27 -12.95
N ALA A 123 -19.69 6.65 -13.19
CA ALA A 123 -19.61 5.42 -13.98
C ALA A 123 -20.43 4.29 -13.35
N ALA A 124 -20.36 4.10 -12.03
CA ALA A 124 -21.15 3.10 -11.32
C ALA A 124 -22.66 3.41 -11.37
N ALA A 125 -23.04 4.69 -11.29
CA ALA A 125 -24.42 5.15 -11.38
C ALA A 125 -25.01 5.08 -12.80
N ALA A 126 -24.17 4.91 -13.82
CA ALA A 126 -24.63 4.70 -15.19
C ALA A 126 -25.40 3.37 -15.35
N VAL A 127 -25.22 2.41 -14.44
CA VAL A 127 -25.95 1.14 -14.44
C VAL A 127 -27.41 1.38 -14.02
N PRO A 128 -28.41 1.19 -14.91
CA PRO A 128 -29.79 1.56 -14.61
C PRO A 128 -30.37 0.78 -13.42
N GLY A 129 -30.89 1.51 -12.44
CA GLY A 129 -31.54 0.93 -11.26
C GLY A 129 -30.59 0.20 -10.31
N ALA A 130 -29.27 0.31 -10.49
CA ALA A 130 -28.32 -0.31 -9.59
C ALA A 130 -28.23 0.41 -8.24
N ARG A 131 -28.03 -0.38 -7.18
CA ARG A 131 -27.58 0.14 -5.90
C ARG A 131 -26.07 0.30 -5.94
N VAL A 132 -25.59 1.54 -5.84
CA VAL A 132 -24.17 1.88 -5.85
C VAL A 132 -23.65 2.01 -4.42
N VAL A 133 -22.50 1.41 -4.15
CA VAL A 133 -21.83 1.45 -2.85
C VAL A 133 -20.34 1.70 -3.07
N ARG A 134 -19.76 2.64 -2.33
CA ARG A 134 -18.31 2.81 -2.30
C ARG A 134 -17.69 1.66 -1.51
N THR A 135 -16.73 0.97 -2.10
CA THR A 135 -16.03 -0.18 -1.48
C THR A 135 -14.62 0.16 -1.03
N ARG A 136 -14.03 1.22 -1.59
CA ARG A 136 -12.73 1.75 -1.18
C ARG A 136 -12.76 3.28 -1.24
N GLU A 137 -12.47 3.90 -0.10
CA GLU A 137 -12.28 5.36 -0.01
C GLU A 137 -11.09 5.81 -0.87
N PRO A 138 -11.18 6.97 -1.55
CA PRO A 138 -10.06 7.53 -2.29
C PRO A 138 -8.86 7.81 -1.38
N ALA A 139 -7.78 7.08 -1.58
CA ALA A 139 -6.59 7.19 -0.74
C ALA A 139 -5.31 7.20 -1.58
N VAL A 140 -4.35 8.02 -1.16
CA VAL A 140 -3.00 7.99 -1.70
C VAL A 140 -2.28 6.82 -1.04
N HIS A 141 -1.76 5.94 -1.86
CA HIS A 141 -0.96 4.80 -1.48
C HIS A 141 0.46 5.00 -1.96
N ARG A 142 1.41 4.66 -1.10
CA ARG A 142 2.77 4.43 -1.52
C ARG A 142 2.87 3.05 -2.18
N ILE A 143 3.58 2.96 -3.30
CA ILE A 143 3.69 1.76 -4.15
C ILE A 143 5.12 1.22 -4.12
N GLY A 144 5.25 -0.04 -3.68
CA GLY A 144 6.52 -0.76 -3.59
C GLY A 144 6.87 -1.13 -2.15
N PRO A 145 7.95 -1.91 -1.94
CA PRO A 145 8.55 -2.00 -0.61
C PRO A 145 8.90 -0.57 -0.19
N GLY A 146 8.57 -0.21 1.05
CA GLY A 146 8.84 1.16 1.48
C GLY A 146 10.32 1.49 1.31
N SER A 147 10.64 2.70 0.83
CA SER A 147 12.04 3.12 0.69
C SER A 147 12.42 4.15 1.75
N VAL A 148 13.63 3.98 2.28
CA VAL A 148 14.30 4.98 3.12
C VAL A 148 14.70 6.24 2.36
N VAL A 149 14.79 6.14 1.04
CA VAL A 149 15.14 7.24 0.15
C VAL A 149 13.83 7.77 -0.44
N PRO A 150 13.34 8.95 -0.02
CA PRO A 150 12.04 9.43 -0.49
C PRO A 150 11.99 9.66 -2.02
N ALA A 151 13.15 9.79 -2.67
CA ALA A 151 13.32 9.81 -4.13
C ALA A 151 12.91 8.51 -4.85
N GLU A 152 12.97 7.37 -4.16
CA GLU A 152 12.58 6.07 -4.72
C GLU A 152 11.11 5.73 -4.43
N GLU A 153 10.43 6.54 -3.60
CA GLU A 153 9.02 6.33 -3.30
C GLU A 153 8.15 6.68 -4.50
N ARG A 154 7.25 5.75 -4.83
CA ARG A 154 6.20 5.95 -5.83
C ARG A 154 4.86 6.05 -5.13
N PHE A 155 3.98 6.88 -5.65
CA PHE A 155 2.65 7.09 -5.10
C PHE A 155 1.59 6.88 -6.16
N ARG A 156 0.43 6.41 -5.72
CA ARG A 156 -0.76 6.24 -6.55
C ARG A 156 -2.01 6.52 -5.73
N LEU A 157 -2.96 7.22 -6.31
CA LEU A 157 -4.30 7.34 -5.76
C LEU A 157 -5.14 6.16 -6.24
N ASP A 158 -5.80 5.44 -5.33
CA ASP A 158 -6.76 4.37 -5.66
C ASP A 158 -8.13 4.64 -5.03
N ALA A 159 -9.20 4.22 -5.71
CA ALA A 159 -10.58 4.27 -5.21
C ALA A 159 -11.42 3.13 -5.81
N GLY A 160 -12.58 2.82 -5.22
CA GLY A 160 -13.40 1.69 -5.67
C GLY A 160 -14.88 1.76 -5.32
N TYR A 161 -15.68 1.25 -6.25
CA TYR A 161 -17.14 1.20 -6.18
C TYR A 161 -17.68 -0.18 -6.59
N LEU A 162 -18.84 -0.52 -6.05
CA LEU A 162 -19.64 -1.68 -6.44
C LEU A 162 -21.01 -1.18 -6.88
N ALA A 163 -21.46 -1.61 -8.06
CA ALA A 163 -22.83 -1.43 -8.52
C ALA A 163 -23.55 -2.77 -8.55
N VAL A 164 -24.62 -2.89 -7.77
CA VAL A 164 -25.49 -4.08 -7.73
C VAL A 164 -26.74 -3.80 -8.55
N PRO A 165 -26.85 -4.31 -9.79
CA PRO A 165 -28.02 -4.08 -10.64
C PRO A 165 -29.26 -4.85 -10.16
N PRO A 166 -30.44 -4.54 -10.71
CA PRO A 166 -31.65 -5.32 -10.47
C PRO A 166 -31.49 -6.80 -10.84
N ALA A 167 -32.24 -7.67 -10.16
CA ALA A 167 -32.22 -9.10 -10.42
C ALA A 167 -32.55 -9.41 -11.88
N GLY A 168 -31.72 -10.24 -12.51
CA GLY A 168 -31.91 -10.67 -13.90
C GLY A 168 -31.17 -9.82 -14.94
N ALA A 169 -30.50 -8.73 -14.53
CA ALA A 169 -29.61 -7.99 -15.43
C ALA A 169 -28.46 -8.88 -15.92
N GLY A 170 -28.28 -8.92 -17.24
CA GLY A 170 -27.14 -9.57 -17.90
C GLY A 170 -25.92 -8.64 -18.01
N PRO A 171 -24.76 -9.18 -18.42
CA PRO A 171 -23.52 -8.40 -18.56
C PRO A 171 -23.68 -7.19 -19.48
N ASP A 172 -24.34 -7.33 -20.64
CA ASP A 172 -24.50 -6.23 -21.60
C ASP A 172 -25.32 -5.07 -21.03
N ALA A 173 -26.41 -5.39 -20.31
CA ALA A 173 -27.27 -4.39 -19.66
C ALA A 173 -26.54 -3.60 -18.55
N VAL A 174 -25.39 -4.09 -18.09
CA VAL A 174 -24.58 -3.48 -17.03
C VAL A 174 -23.34 -2.79 -17.60
N LEU A 175 -22.61 -3.46 -18.50
CA LEU A 175 -21.34 -2.98 -19.01
C LEU A 175 -21.50 -1.94 -20.12
N LEU A 176 -22.51 -2.06 -20.97
CA LEU A 176 -22.72 -1.12 -22.07
C LEU A 176 -23.02 0.31 -21.58
N PRO A 177 -23.93 0.54 -20.62
CA PRO A 177 -24.17 1.88 -20.07
C PRO A 177 -22.91 2.52 -19.45
N VAL A 178 -22.09 1.72 -18.79
CA VAL A 178 -20.84 2.18 -18.16
C VAL A 178 -19.82 2.55 -19.24
N ALA A 179 -19.63 1.68 -20.24
CA ALA A 179 -18.73 1.95 -21.35
C ALA A 179 -19.16 3.19 -22.15
N ASP A 180 -20.45 3.38 -22.39
CA ASP A 180 -20.98 4.54 -23.11
C ASP A 180 -20.82 5.82 -22.30
N TRP A 181 -21.09 5.78 -21.00
CA TRP A 181 -20.82 6.91 -20.11
C TRP A 181 -19.34 7.28 -20.12
N LEU A 182 -18.44 6.31 -20.02
CA LEU A 182 -16.99 6.53 -20.05
C LEU A 182 -16.55 7.18 -21.36
N ARG A 183 -16.99 6.66 -22.51
CA ARG A 183 -16.68 7.26 -23.83
C ARG A 183 -17.22 8.68 -23.95
N ALA A 184 -18.45 8.92 -23.51
CA ALA A 184 -19.06 10.25 -23.54
C ALA A 184 -18.32 11.28 -22.67
N ASN A 185 -17.57 10.82 -21.66
CA ASN A 185 -16.76 11.65 -20.77
C ASN A 185 -15.26 11.61 -21.13
N GLY A 186 -14.92 11.20 -22.36
CA GLY A 186 -13.57 11.30 -22.90
C GLY A 186 -12.62 10.16 -22.51
N TRP A 187 -13.11 9.10 -21.86
CA TRP A 187 -12.31 7.92 -21.58
C TRP A 187 -12.15 7.06 -22.83
N ALA A 188 -10.93 6.63 -23.12
CA ALA A 188 -10.66 5.56 -24.07
C ALA A 188 -11.00 4.21 -23.44
N VAL A 189 -11.97 3.49 -24.00
CA VAL A 189 -12.46 2.20 -23.46
C VAL A 189 -11.93 1.05 -24.30
N ALA A 190 -11.24 0.10 -23.66
CA ALA A 190 -10.75 -1.11 -24.31
C ALA A 190 -11.88 -2.08 -24.68
N ALA A 191 -11.58 -3.03 -25.56
CA ALA A 191 -12.51 -4.11 -25.86
C ALA A 191 -12.77 -4.98 -24.61
N PRO A 192 -14.00 -5.46 -24.38
CA PRO A 192 -14.28 -6.37 -23.29
C PRO A 192 -13.55 -7.71 -23.45
N GLU A 193 -13.03 -8.21 -22.34
CA GLU A 193 -12.43 -9.54 -22.21
C GLU A 193 -13.38 -10.44 -21.40
N GLU A 194 -13.61 -11.65 -21.89
CA GLU A 194 -14.48 -12.62 -21.24
C GLU A 194 -13.68 -13.76 -20.61
N SER A 195 -14.03 -14.07 -19.37
CA SER A 195 -13.59 -15.26 -18.65
C SER A 195 -14.81 -16.00 -18.08
N PRO A 196 -14.66 -17.27 -17.65
CA PRO A 196 -15.78 -18.04 -17.10
C PRO A 196 -16.50 -17.36 -15.93
N SER A 197 -15.80 -16.55 -15.14
CA SER A 197 -16.34 -15.88 -13.95
C SER A 197 -16.60 -14.39 -14.14
N TYR A 198 -15.94 -13.75 -15.11
CA TYR A 198 -15.97 -12.30 -15.27
C TYR A 198 -16.12 -11.87 -16.72
N VAL A 199 -16.74 -10.70 -16.91
CA VAL A 199 -16.56 -9.90 -18.13
C VAL A 199 -15.94 -8.58 -17.70
N THR A 200 -14.76 -8.26 -18.25
CA THR A 200 -13.95 -7.13 -17.81
C THR A 200 -13.60 -6.21 -18.97
N PHE A 201 -13.42 -4.93 -18.69
CA PHE A 201 -12.72 -4.03 -19.60
C PHE A 201 -11.96 -2.98 -18.80
N SER A 202 -10.98 -2.37 -19.44
CA SER A 202 -10.27 -1.21 -18.89
C SER A 202 -10.66 0.06 -19.65
N ALA A 203 -10.57 1.19 -18.98
CA ALA A 203 -10.71 2.50 -19.59
C ALA A 203 -9.59 3.43 -19.10
N THR A 204 -9.15 4.35 -19.96
CA THR A 204 -8.08 5.30 -19.66
C THR A 204 -8.48 6.72 -20.00
N PHE A 205 -8.16 7.68 -19.14
CA PHE A 205 -8.30 9.11 -19.39
C PHE A 205 -6.99 9.81 -19.03
N SER A 206 -6.30 10.35 -20.03
CA SER A 206 -4.89 10.74 -19.88
C SER A 206 -4.10 9.53 -19.33
N GLN A 207 -3.48 9.66 -18.15
CA GLN A 207 -2.76 8.57 -17.48
C GLN A 207 -3.57 7.86 -16.38
N TYR A 208 -4.81 8.28 -16.12
CA TYR A 208 -5.69 7.59 -15.17
C TYR A 208 -6.23 6.31 -15.79
N THR A 209 -6.41 5.28 -14.96
CA THR A 209 -6.97 4.00 -15.38
C THR A 209 -8.21 3.67 -14.56
N MET A 210 -9.17 3.01 -15.21
CA MET A 210 -10.33 2.42 -14.56
C MET A 210 -10.46 0.96 -15.02
N SER A 211 -10.52 0.04 -14.06
CA SER A 211 -10.81 -1.37 -14.31
C SER A 211 -12.26 -1.65 -13.92
N VAL A 212 -13.02 -2.19 -14.87
CA VAL A 212 -14.43 -2.52 -14.73
C VAL A 212 -14.61 -4.02 -14.87
N ALA A 213 -15.23 -4.67 -13.89
CA ALA A 213 -15.38 -6.11 -13.85
C ALA A 213 -16.80 -6.53 -13.42
N TRP A 214 -17.54 -7.15 -14.34
CA TRP A 214 -18.80 -7.81 -14.03
C TRP A 214 -18.54 -9.22 -13.54
N ASN A 215 -18.94 -9.54 -12.30
CA ASN A 215 -18.85 -10.87 -11.74
C ASN A 215 -20.15 -11.65 -12.03
N ARG A 216 -20.05 -12.76 -12.78
CA ARG A 216 -21.20 -13.58 -13.17
C ARG A 216 -21.85 -14.33 -12.00
N ARG A 217 -21.06 -14.66 -10.96
CA ARG A 217 -21.53 -15.37 -9.76
C ARG A 217 -22.34 -14.44 -8.86
N ASP A 218 -21.77 -13.28 -8.56
CA ASP A 218 -22.37 -12.33 -7.62
C ASP A 218 -23.35 -11.37 -8.28
N ARG A 219 -23.40 -11.37 -9.62
CA ARG A 219 -24.20 -10.48 -10.46
C ARG A 219 -24.03 -9.01 -10.03
N ALA A 220 -22.78 -8.62 -9.85
CA ALA A 220 -22.41 -7.28 -9.43
C ALA A 220 -21.23 -6.77 -10.26
N LEU A 221 -21.18 -5.45 -10.43
CA LEU A 221 -20.13 -4.75 -11.14
C LEU A 221 -19.16 -4.12 -10.15
N SER A 222 -17.89 -4.48 -10.22
CA SER A 222 -16.82 -3.81 -9.50
C SER A 222 -16.15 -2.79 -10.41
N LEU A 223 -15.97 -1.57 -9.91
CA LEU A 223 -15.18 -0.52 -10.55
C LEU A 223 -14.03 -0.16 -9.61
N SER A 224 -12.83 -0.10 -10.17
CA SER A 224 -11.65 0.41 -9.46
C SER A 224 -10.97 1.43 -10.35
N GLY A 225 -10.56 2.56 -9.78
CA GLY A 225 -9.86 3.61 -10.50
C GLY A 225 -8.53 3.92 -9.84
N SER A 226 -7.55 4.29 -10.64
CA SER A 226 -6.24 4.69 -10.16
C SER A 226 -5.63 5.85 -10.96
N SER A 227 -4.83 6.67 -10.28
CA SER A 227 -3.93 7.63 -10.94
C SER A 227 -2.74 6.90 -11.60
N PRO A 228 -1.94 7.57 -12.44
CA PRO A 228 -0.59 7.10 -12.72
C PRO A 228 0.21 6.85 -11.43
N GLU A 229 1.13 5.90 -11.50
CA GLU A 229 2.21 5.79 -10.52
C GLU A 229 3.21 6.92 -10.78
N VAL A 230 3.44 7.75 -9.78
CA VAL A 230 4.30 8.93 -9.87
C VAL A 230 5.36 8.88 -8.79
N ASP A 231 6.61 9.15 -9.17
CA ASP A 231 7.70 9.40 -8.22
C ASP A 231 7.87 10.90 -7.99
N ALA A 232 8.34 11.26 -6.79
CA ALA A 232 8.53 12.66 -6.42
C ALA A 232 9.72 13.33 -7.11
N THR A 233 10.60 12.59 -7.80
CA THR A 233 11.80 13.16 -8.44
C THR A 233 11.55 13.69 -9.84
N THR A 234 10.56 13.15 -10.53
CA THR A 234 10.19 13.51 -11.91
C THR A 234 8.85 14.25 -11.98
N PHE A 235 8.21 14.49 -10.84
CA PHE A 235 6.91 15.14 -10.79
C PHE A 235 6.98 16.61 -11.21
N ASP A 236 6.44 16.89 -12.40
CA ASP A 236 6.19 18.24 -12.88
C ASP A 236 4.67 18.51 -12.88
N PRO A 237 4.14 19.36 -11.98
CA PRO A 237 2.72 19.67 -11.92
C PRO A 237 2.20 20.41 -13.16
N GLN A 238 3.09 20.91 -14.05
CA GLN A 238 2.72 21.65 -15.26
C GLN A 238 2.75 20.81 -16.55
N GLY A 239 3.09 19.52 -16.49
CA GLY A 239 2.98 18.62 -17.64
C GLY A 239 4.11 18.75 -18.67
N GLY A 240 5.36 18.61 -18.23
CA GLY A 240 6.51 18.41 -19.10
C GLY A 240 6.71 16.97 -19.56
N SER A 241 5.71 16.31 -20.17
CA SER A 241 6.01 15.29 -21.18
C SER A 241 5.85 15.97 -22.53
N GLY A 242 6.96 16.11 -23.26
CA GLY A 242 6.97 16.68 -24.60
C GLY A 242 5.96 16.00 -25.52
N ASP A 243 4.77 16.58 -25.64
CA ASP A 243 4.08 16.84 -26.88
C ASP A 243 2.89 17.77 -26.58
N ALA A 244 3.24 19.04 -26.39
CA ALA A 244 2.31 20.12 -26.67
C ALA A 244 2.14 20.20 -28.19
N ALA A 245 1.26 19.37 -28.74
CA ALA A 245 0.63 19.64 -30.02
C ALA A 245 -0.81 20.07 -29.74
N HIS A 246 -0.98 21.39 -29.67
CA HIS A 246 -2.24 22.07 -29.93
C HIS A 246 -2.93 21.48 -31.17
N VAL A 247 -4.15 20.93 -31.01
CA VAL A 247 -5.39 21.27 -31.76
C VAL A 247 -6.57 20.75 -30.95
#